data_AF-A0A3C0FYB2-F1
#
_entry.id   AF-A0A3C0FYB2-F1
#
_cell.length_a   1.000
_cell.length_b   1.000
_cell.length_c   1.000
_cell.angle_alpha   90.00
_cell.angle_beta   90.00
_cell.angle_gamma   90.00
#
_symmetry.space_group_name_H-M   'P 1'
#
loop_
_entity.id
_entity.type
_entity.pdbx_description
1 polymer ?
#
loop_
_entity_poly.entity_id
_entity_poly.type
_entity_poly.pdbx_seq_one_letter_code
_entity_poly.pdbx_strand_id
1 'polypeptide(L)'
;MSKKSRRKIKDQSQSIANLDKERRFGKNQGIANKNLREPQPTYEQAGSETIEKGKNNSFIIQGRDRPGNLYSGYGGRGSTQSARIDLIAGLGSSYRYKDGTHGPPPNRDTIINPNFAMDAARVYISQRADIDRYMGLAEVPMQAPAGRSTIGLKADTIRIHSRQDIKIVTGRARYEGLGKDGERLSNGGINQTVGTISLIAGNQTGQEPRSTFDMFRPFERTEDSRNKLQPIPKGENLSECIEDIVKALQELSAFVGTNTSMIRMINRELINPVNWQTAAGPVSFTAGTYMVAAAPLIKTMTTQTFQARELFNKNCGLMKINYLTPYGADYINSRYVFTT
;
A
#
# COMPACT_ATOMS: atom_id res chain seq x y z
N MET A 1 20.16 -23.40 -53.93
CA MET A 1 20.17 -23.97 -52.57
C MET A 1 21.23 -23.26 -51.73
N SER A 2 20.80 -22.39 -50.81
CA SER A 2 21.70 -21.56 -49.99
C SER A 2 22.15 -22.33 -48.73
N LYS A 3 23.47 -22.49 -48.57
CA LYS A 3 24.08 -23.15 -47.41
C LYS A 3 23.92 -22.26 -46.17
N LYS A 4 22.90 -22.54 -45.34
CA LYS A 4 22.82 -22.02 -43.97
C LYS A 4 24.00 -22.56 -43.16
N SER A 5 25.00 -21.71 -42.91
CA SER A 5 26.06 -21.94 -41.93
C SER A 5 25.42 -22.05 -40.54
N ARG A 6 25.27 -23.28 -40.03
CA ARG A 6 24.96 -23.54 -38.62
C ARG A 6 26.17 -23.10 -37.80
N ARG A 7 26.14 -21.89 -37.22
CA ARG A 7 27.10 -21.48 -36.18
C ARG A 7 27.03 -22.51 -35.06
N LYS A 8 28.09 -23.30 -34.89
CA LYS A 8 28.27 -24.21 -33.75
C LYS A 8 28.11 -23.39 -32.47
N ILE A 9 27.17 -23.79 -31.62
CA ILE A 9 27.02 -23.25 -30.27
C ILE A 9 28.32 -23.61 -29.55
N LYS A 10 29.18 -22.61 -29.29
CA LYS A 10 30.39 -22.82 -28.50
C LYS A 10 29.97 -23.11 -27.07
N ASP A 11 30.46 -24.22 -26.55
CA ASP A 11 30.28 -24.63 -25.16
C ASP A 11 30.88 -23.56 -24.23
N GLN A 12 30.00 -22.86 -23.51
CA GLN A 12 30.38 -21.70 -22.70
C GLN A 12 31.27 -22.09 -21.53
N SER A 13 31.16 -23.33 -21.04
CA SER A 13 32.00 -23.88 -19.98
C SER A 13 33.49 -23.85 -20.33
N GLN A 14 33.84 -24.14 -21.58
CA GLN A 14 35.22 -24.11 -22.08
C GLN A 14 35.78 -22.69 -22.18
N SER A 15 34.95 -21.70 -22.50
CA SER A 15 35.36 -20.30 -22.55
C SER A 15 35.67 -19.71 -21.17
N ILE A 16 34.92 -20.14 -20.15
CA ILE A 16 35.11 -19.76 -18.75
C ILE A 16 36.40 -20.39 -18.21
N ALA A 17 36.61 -21.69 -18.48
CA ALA A 17 37.84 -22.38 -18.09
C ALA A 17 39.11 -21.76 -18.69
N ASN A 18 39.02 -21.21 -19.91
CA ASN A 18 40.13 -20.49 -20.54
C ASN A 18 40.36 -19.10 -19.92
N LEU A 19 39.29 -18.37 -19.54
CA LEU A 19 39.40 -17.10 -18.81
C LEU A 19 40.07 -17.28 -17.43
N ASP A 20 39.75 -18.37 -16.73
CA ASP A 20 40.32 -18.65 -15.41
C ASP A 20 41.81 -19.05 -15.46
N LYS A 21 42.23 -19.75 -16.53
CA LYS A 21 43.66 -20.05 -16.76
C LYS A 21 44.48 -18.79 -17.05
N GLU A 22 43.94 -17.85 -17.83
CA GLU A 22 44.61 -16.58 -18.14
C GLU A 22 44.67 -15.61 -16.94
N ARG A 23 43.65 -15.62 -16.07
CA ARG A 23 43.63 -14.83 -14.81
C ARG A 23 44.79 -15.18 -13.88
N ARG A 24 45.17 -16.46 -13.81
CA ARG A 24 46.26 -16.94 -12.94
C ARG A 24 47.65 -16.46 -13.37
N PHE A 25 47.83 -16.01 -14.62
CA PHE A 25 49.15 -15.70 -15.20
C PHE A 25 49.35 -14.26 -15.72
N GLY A 26 48.39 -13.32 -15.61
CA GLY A 26 48.57 -12.00 -16.27
C GLY A 26 47.72 -10.79 -15.84
N LYS A 27 48.11 -9.62 -16.38
CA LYS A 27 47.79 -8.19 -16.10
C LYS A 27 46.31 -7.74 -15.97
N ASN A 28 45.31 -8.63 -15.96
CA ASN A 28 43.88 -8.29 -15.95
C ASN A 28 43.10 -9.01 -14.82
N GLN A 29 43.66 -9.00 -13.62
CA GLN A 29 43.07 -9.66 -12.44
C GLN A 29 41.96 -8.86 -11.77
N GLY A 30 41.71 -7.61 -12.18
CA GLY A 30 40.71 -6.75 -11.54
C GLY A 30 41.15 -6.11 -10.21
N ILE A 31 42.27 -6.57 -9.64
CA ILE A 31 42.83 -6.03 -8.39
C ILE A 31 43.18 -4.56 -8.56
N ALA A 32 42.83 -3.74 -7.55
CA ALA A 32 42.98 -2.29 -7.54
C ALA A 32 42.26 -1.58 -8.71
N ASN A 33 41.02 -2.00 -9.02
CA ASN A 33 40.18 -1.42 -10.08
C ASN A 33 40.81 -1.46 -11.48
N LYS A 34 41.74 -2.38 -11.72
CA LYS A 34 42.29 -2.62 -13.07
C LYS A 34 41.28 -3.38 -13.91
N ASN A 35 41.49 -3.40 -15.23
CA ASN A 35 40.59 -4.11 -16.13
C ASN A 35 40.51 -5.59 -15.73
N LEU A 36 39.28 -6.12 -15.72
CA LEU A 36 38.99 -7.52 -15.47
C LEU A 36 38.43 -8.12 -16.76
N ARG A 37 38.99 -9.24 -17.20
CA ARG A 37 38.45 -9.96 -18.36
C ARG A 37 37.27 -10.80 -17.87
N GLU A 38 36.06 -10.34 -18.19
CA GLU A 38 34.80 -10.99 -17.81
C GLU A 38 33.91 -11.26 -19.03
N PRO A 39 33.06 -12.29 -18.99
CA PRO A 39 32.07 -12.54 -20.02
C PRO A 39 31.03 -11.41 -20.01
N GLN A 40 30.77 -10.83 -21.18
CA GLN A 40 29.82 -9.74 -21.33
C GLN A 40 28.89 -10.01 -22.51
N PRO A 41 27.57 -9.88 -22.34
CA PRO A 41 26.64 -10.07 -23.43
C PRO A 41 26.76 -8.96 -24.47
N THR A 42 26.26 -9.27 -25.67
CA THR A 42 26.05 -8.27 -26.71
C THR A 42 24.64 -7.72 -26.60
N TYR A 43 24.53 -6.40 -26.46
CA TYR A 43 23.24 -5.71 -26.40
C TYR A 43 22.68 -5.52 -27.82
N GLU A 44 21.38 -5.77 -27.99
CA GLU A 44 20.69 -5.53 -29.27
C GLU A 44 20.34 -4.05 -29.43
N GLN A 45 21.17 -3.28 -30.15
CA GLN A 45 20.98 -1.84 -30.33
C GLN A 45 19.85 -1.51 -31.29
N ALA A 46 18.89 -0.68 -30.85
CA ALA A 46 17.91 -0.08 -31.76
C ALA A 46 18.52 1.13 -32.50
N GLY A 47 18.05 1.42 -33.71
CA GLY A 47 18.61 2.51 -34.53
C GLY A 47 18.48 3.92 -33.94
N SER A 48 17.61 4.11 -32.93
CA SER A 48 17.46 5.39 -32.22
C SER A 48 18.25 5.46 -30.90
N GLU A 49 19.01 4.42 -30.57
CA GLU A 49 19.73 4.33 -29.30
C GLU A 49 21.19 4.73 -29.45
N THR A 50 21.66 5.50 -28.48
CA THR A 50 23.08 5.76 -28.25
C THR A 50 23.50 5.01 -26.99
N ILE A 51 24.56 4.21 -27.09
CA ILE A 51 25.02 3.34 -26.00
C ILE A 51 26.44 3.71 -25.64
N GLU A 52 26.66 4.02 -24.37
CA GLU A 52 27.99 4.09 -23.79
C GLU A 52 28.20 2.81 -22.96
N LYS A 53 29.12 1.96 -23.43
CA LYS A 53 29.45 0.70 -22.76
C LYS A 53 30.75 0.84 -21.98
N GLY A 54 30.71 0.51 -20.70
CA GLY A 54 31.91 0.45 -19.86
C GLY A 54 32.82 -0.72 -20.22
N LYS A 55 34.03 -0.75 -19.63
CA LYS A 55 34.94 -1.89 -19.76
C LYS A 55 34.44 -3.14 -19.03
N ASN A 56 33.53 -2.94 -18.08
CA ASN A 56 32.81 -3.97 -17.33
C ASN A 56 31.36 -4.08 -17.85
N ASN A 57 30.58 -5.02 -17.34
CA ASN A 57 29.15 -5.23 -17.67
C ASN A 57 28.26 -4.06 -17.18
N SER A 58 28.49 -2.85 -17.69
CA SER A 58 27.82 -1.61 -17.33
C SER A 58 27.47 -0.81 -18.59
N PHE A 59 26.25 -0.28 -18.64
CA PHE A 59 25.70 0.41 -19.80
C PHE A 59 24.98 1.69 -19.41
N ILE A 60 25.14 2.72 -20.24
CA ILE A 60 24.31 3.91 -20.27
C ILE A 60 23.64 3.93 -21.65
N ILE A 61 22.31 3.83 -21.67
CA ILE A 61 21.53 3.75 -22.91
C ILE A 61 20.62 4.95 -22.98
N GLN A 62 20.80 5.78 -24.00
CA GLN A 62 19.90 6.88 -24.34
C GLN A 62 19.09 6.47 -25.56
N GLY A 63 17.77 6.68 -25.55
CA GLY A 63 16.93 6.32 -26.68
C GLY A 63 15.45 6.49 -26.40
N ARG A 64 14.62 5.60 -26.94
CA ARG A 64 13.17 5.59 -26.69
C ARG A 64 12.74 4.47 -25.73
N ASP A 65 11.66 4.68 -25.00
CA ASP A 65 11.08 3.77 -24.00
C ASP A 65 11.01 2.31 -24.50
N ARG A 66 11.79 1.41 -23.87
CA ARG A 66 11.95 0.00 -24.29
C ARG A 66 12.36 -0.89 -23.10
N PRO A 67 11.41 -1.39 -22.29
CA PRO A 67 11.75 -2.21 -21.13
C PRO A 67 12.40 -3.56 -21.49
N GLY A 68 12.19 -4.04 -22.71
CA GLY A 68 12.50 -5.38 -23.21
C GLY A 68 13.07 -5.39 -24.63
N ASN A 69 12.42 -6.15 -25.52
CA ASN A 69 12.78 -6.26 -26.95
C ASN A 69 12.52 -4.96 -27.74
N LEU A 70 12.95 -4.91 -29.01
CA LEU A 70 12.80 -3.71 -29.87
C LEU A 70 11.35 -3.21 -30.04
N TYR A 71 10.37 -4.11 -29.91
CA TYR A 71 8.95 -3.80 -30.08
C TYR A 71 8.24 -3.49 -28.76
N SER A 72 8.96 -3.50 -27.63
CA SER A 72 8.39 -3.25 -26.31
C SER A 72 8.35 -1.76 -25.98
N GLY A 73 7.50 -1.41 -25.00
CA GLY A 73 7.36 -0.06 -24.48
C GLY A 73 6.73 0.93 -25.47
N TYR A 74 6.73 2.20 -25.10
CA TYR A 74 6.18 3.27 -25.93
C TYR A 74 7.07 3.61 -27.13
N GLY A 75 8.38 3.33 -27.06
CA GLY A 75 9.32 3.47 -28.16
C GLY A 75 9.04 2.46 -29.29
N GLY A 76 8.81 1.20 -28.94
CA GLY A 76 8.45 0.14 -29.90
C GLY A 76 7.09 0.36 -30.58
N ARG A 77 6.15 1.03 -29.88
CA ARG A 77 4.85 1.45 -30.44
C ARG A 77 4.91 2.71 -31.31
N GLY A 78 6.06 3.37 -31.40
CA GLY A 78 6.23 4.62 -32.15
C GLY A 78 5.64 5.87 -31.48
N SER A 79 5.24 5.81 -30.20
CA SER A 79 4.60 6.95 -29.50
C SER A 79 5.55 8.14 -29.31
N THR A 80 5.10 9.36 -29.59
CA THR A 80 5.88 10.58 -29.32
C THR A 80 6.14 10.77 -27.82
N GLN A 81 7.12 11.62 -27.47
CA GLN A 81 7.48 11.95 -26.07
C GLN A 81 7.83 10.71 -25.23
N SER A 82 8.57 9.77 -25.82
CA SER A 82 8.99 8.52 -25.19
C SER A 82 10.50 8.45 -24.98
N ALA A 83 11.16 9.60 -24.74
CA ALA A 83 12.59 9.60 -24.47
C ALA A 83 12.91 8.83 -23.18
N ARG A 84 14.02 8.09 -23.17
CA ARG A 84 14.50 7.35 -22.00
C ARG A 84 16.00 7.48 -21.81
N ILE A 85 16.41 7.30 -20.55
CA ILE A 85 17.78 7.02 -20.14
C ILE A 85 17.73 5.77 -19.26
N ASP A 86 18.48 4.74 -19.62
CA ASP A 86 18.56 3.49 -18.88
C ASP A 86 20.00 3.25 -18.41
N LEU A 87 20.21 3.24 -17.10
CA LEU A 87 21.49 2.95 -16.47
C LEU A 87 21.46 1.52 -15.95
N ILE A 88 22.27 0.63 -16.54
CA ILE A 88 22.27 -0.79 -16.22
C ILE A 88 23.64 -1.20 -15.71
N ALA A 89 23.68 -1.81 -14.53
CA ALA A 89 24.83 -2.55 -14.03
C ALA A 89 24.45 -4.03 -13.96
N GLY A 90 25.21 -4.88 -14.65
CA GLY A 90 24.96 -6.32 -14.72
C GLY A 90 23.81 -6.70 -15.66
N LEU A 91 23.91 -6.35 -16.96
CA LEU A 91 22.95 -6.80 -17.97
C LEU A 91 22.95 -8.33 -18.05
N GLY A 92 21.77 -8.94 -17.92
CA GLY A 92 21.58 -10.40 -17.96
C GLY A 92 22.29 -11.15 -16.82
N SER A 93 22.44 -10.54 -15.65
CA SER A 93 23.16 -11.16 -14.51
C SER A 93 22.54 -12.48 -14.04
N SER A 94 21.21 -12.58 -14.01
CA SER A 94 20.45 -13.76 -13.62
C SER A 94 19.90 -14.51 -14.84
N TYR A 95 20.57 -14.38 -15.98
CA TYR A 95 20.19 -15.04 -17.22
C TYR A 95 20.12 -16.57 -17.02
N ARG A 96 18.97 -17.15 -17.37
CA ARG A 96 18.80 -18.59 -17.43
C ARG A 96 19.20 -19.10 -18.80
N TYR A 97 20.12 -20.05 -18.82
CA TYR A 97 20.48 -20.74 -20.05
C TYR A 97 19.35 -21.62 -20.55
N LYS A 98 19.41 -22.03 -21.82
CA LYS A 98 18.41 -22.92 -22.43
C LYS A 98 18.28 -24.26 -21.68
N ASP A 99 19.33 -24.68 -20.99
CA ASP A 99 19.36 -25.90 -20.18
C ASP A 99 18.73 -25.71 -18.79
N GLY A 100 18.15 -24.53 -18.51
CA GLY A 100 17.46 -24.21 -17.25
C GLY A 100 18.39 -23.86 -16.09
N THR A 101 19.71 -24.00 -16.27
CA THR A 101 20.71 -23.65 -15.26
C THR A 101 20.90 -22.14 -15.17
N HIS A 102 21.16 -21.66 -13.95
CA HIS A 102 21.74 -20.34 -13.72
C HIS A 102 23.25 -20.49 -13.77
N GLY A 103 23.94 -19.54 -14.39
CA GLY A 103 25.40 -19.51 -14.37
C GLY A 103 25.92 -18.10 -14.59
N PRO A 104 27.20 -17.96 -14.95
CA PRO A 104 27.82 -16.65 -15.07
C PRO A 104 27.14 -15.78 -16.12
N PRO A 105 27.41 -14.46 -16.14
CA PRO A 105 26.86 -13.60 -17.15
C PRO A 105 27.15 -14.15 -18.56
N PRO A 106 26.17 -14.05 -19.48
CA PRO A 106 26.28 -14.59 -20.82
C PRO A 106 27.43 -13.96 -21.61
N ASN A 107 28.06 -14.76 -22.47
CA ASN A 107 29.17 -14.33 -23.32
C ASN A 107 28.72 -13.39 -24.46
N ARG A 108 29.71 -12.79 -25.12
CA ARG A 108 29.50 -11.89 -26.29
C ARG A 108 28.69 -12.51 -27.43
N ASP A 109 28.68 -13.84 -27.54
CA ASP A 109 27.92 -14.54 -28.58
C ASP A 109 26.41 -14.58 -28.30
N THR A 110 26.00 -14.24 -27.08
CA THR A 110 24.58 -14.18 -26.69
C THR A 110 24.09 -12.74 -26.78
N ILE A 111 23.08 -12.53 -27.63
CA ILE A 111 22.40 -11.26 -27.76
C ILE A 111 21.34 -11.18 -26.67
N ILE A 112 21.38 -10.11 -25.88
CA ILE A 112 20.46 -9.89 -24.76
C ILE A 112 19.84 -8.51 -24.87
N ASN A 113 18.55 -8.50 -24.57
CA ASN A 113 17.77 -7.30 -24.39
C ASN A 113 17.67 -6.97 -22.89
N PRO A 114 17.58 -5.67 -22.54
CA PRO A 114 17.26 -5.26 -21.18
C PRO A 114 16.06 -6.03 -20.67
N ASN A 115 16.11 -6.51 -19.44
CA ASN A 115 14.92 -7.00 -18.76
C ASN A 115 15.02 -6.70 -17.25
N PHE A 116 14.00 -6.04 -16.70
CA PHE A 116 13.94 -5.75 -15.26
C PHE A 116 14.06 -7.02 -14.40
N ALA A 117 13.59 -8.18 -14.89
CA ALA A 117 13.69 -9.44 -14.14
C ALA A 117 15.10 -10.07 -14.15
N MET A 118 15.91 -9.83 -15.19
CA MET A 118 17.19 -10.51 -15.39
C MET A 118 18.42 -9.67 -15.01
N ASP A 119 18.26 -8.35 -15.00
CA ASP A 119 19.37 -7.43 -14.76
C ASP A 119 19.58 -7.19 -13.26
N ALA A 120 20.84 -7.05 -12.85
CA ALA A 120 21.20 -6.96 -11.42
C ALA A 120 20.73 -5.63 -10.79
N ALA A 121 21.10 -4.51 -11.41
CA ALA A 121 20.71 -3.19 -10.93
C ALA A 121 20.40 -2.25 -12.09
N ARG A 122 19.31 -1.51 -11.95
CA ARG A 122 18.84 -0.57 -12.97
C ARG A 122 18.26 0.71 -12.37
N VAL A 123 18.64 1.83 -12.98
CA VAL A 123 17.94 3.12 -12.86
C VAL A 123 17.32 3.42 -14.21
N TYR A 124 16.00 3.30 -14.29
CA TYR A 124 15.23 3.49 -15.51
C TYR A 124 14.51 4.83 -15.48
N ILE A 125 14.86 5.74 -16.38
CA ILE A 125 14.24 7.06 -16.48
C ILE A 125 13.53 7.13 -17.84
N SER A 126 12.24 7.41 -17.85
CA SER A 126 11.46 7.51 -19.08
C SER A 126 10.44 8.64 -18.98
N GLN A 127 10.29 9.40 -20.07
CA GLN A 127 9.29 10.46 -20.19
C GLN A 127 7.86 9.89 -20.24
N ARG A 128 7.72 8.65 -20.75
CA ARG A 128 6.46 7.94 -20.89
C ARG A 128 6.69 6.44 -20.76
N ALA A 129 6.36 5.90 -19.60
CA ALA A 129 6.49 4.48 -19.30
C ALA A 129 5.25 3.95 -18.56
N ASP A 130 5.16 2.63 -18.56
CA ASP A 130 4.22 1.85 -17.76
C ASP A 130 5.05 1.03 -16.74
N ILE A 131 5.65 1.73 -15.76
CA ILE A 131 6.71 1.14 -14.93
C ILE A 131 6.22 -0.03 -14.09
N ASP A 132 4.99 0.05 -13.59
CA ASP A 132 4.43 -0.94 -12.67
C ASP A 132 4.28 -2.28 -13.41
N ARG A 133 3.84 -2.22 -14.68
CA ARG A 133 3.84 -3.39 -15.56
C ARG A 133 5.24 -3.86 -15.91
N TYR A 134 6.20 -2.96 -16.12
CA TYR A 134 7.57 -3.33 -16.49
C TYR A 134 8.30 -4.05 -15.35
N MET A 135 8.01 -3.68 -14.10
CA MET A 135 8.60 -4.25 -12.89
C MET A 135 7.75 -5.37 -12.28
N GLY A 136 6.50 -5.53 -12.70
CA GLY A 136 5.56 -6.52 -12.15
C GLY A 136 5.08 -6.15 -10.75
N LEU A 137 4.81 -4.87 -10.49
CA LEU A 137 4.36 -4.36 -9.21
C LEU A 137 2.86 -4.58 -9.00
N ALA A 138 2.48 -4.82 -7.75
CA ALA A 138 1.12 -4.98 -7.27
C ALA A 138 0.31 -3.69 -7.50
N GLU A 139 -0.91 -3.85 -8.02
CA GLU A 139 -1.82 -2.72 -8.21
C GLU A 139 -2.40 -2.25 -6.88
N VAL A 140 -2.56 -0.94 -6.75
CA VAL A 140 -3.09 -0.27 -5.56
C VAL A 140 -4.32 0.56 -5.90
N PRO A 141 -5.24 0.76 -4.94
CA PRO A 141 -6.33 1.71 -5.14
C PRO A 141 -5.80 3.10 -5.48
N MET A 142 -6.45 3.78 -6.43
CA MET A 142 -6.10 5.14 -6.88
C MET A 142 -4.68 5.27 -7.49
N GLN A 143 -4.15 4.20 -8.08
CA GLN A 143 -2.88 4.22 -8.81
C GLN A 143 -2.91 5.21 -10.00
N ALA A 144 -1.76 5.80 -10.30
CA ALA A 144 -1.61 6.67 -11.45
C ALA A 144 -1.81 5.86 -12.76
N PRO A 145 -2.45 6.45 -13.79
CA PRO A 145 -2.63 5.77 -15.07
C PRO A 145 -1.28 5.57 -15.78
N ALA A 146 -1.19 4.52 -16.60
CA ALA A 146 0.00 4.21 -17.40
C ALA A 146 0.37 5.34 -18.39
N GLY A 147 1.64 5.38 -18.80
CA GLY A 147 2.14 6.33 -19.78
C GLY A 147 2.45 7.70 -19.18
N ARG A 148 3.01 7.72 -17.98
CA ARG A 148 3.51 8.93 -17.31
C ARG A 148 5.04 8.92 -17.30
N SER A 149 5.64 10.07 -16.99
CA SER A 149 7.07 10.13 -16.72
C SER A 149 7.36 9.38 -15.44
N THR A 150 8.36 8.51 -15.49
CA THR A 150 8.67 7.65 -14.36
C THR A 150 10.17 7.44 -14.22
N ILE A 151 10.59 7.31 -12.96
CA ILE A 151 11.90 6.81 -12.57
C ILE A 151 11.66 5.50 -11.81
N GLY A 152 12.21 4.42 -12.34
CA GLY A 152 12.19 3.11 -11.71
C GLY A 152 13.56 2.77 -11.14
N LEU A 153 13.62 2.39 -9.87
CA LEU A 153 14.82 1.90 -9.21
C LEU A 153 14.62 0.41 -8.90
N LYS A 154 15.51 -0.45 -9.41
CA LYS A 154 15.49 -1.88 -9.10
C LYS A 154 16.91 -2.37 -8.84
N ALA A 155 17.09 -3.04 -7.70
CA ALA A 155 18.31 -3.74 -7.31
C ALA A 155 17.96 -4.74 -6.19
N ASP A 156 18.88 -5.62 -5.81
CA ASP A 156 18.71 -6.52 -4.66
C ASP A 156 18.61 -5.75 -3.33
N THR A 157 19.27 -4.59 -3.24
CA THR A 157 19.22 -3.74 -2.06
C THR A 157 19.30 -2.28 -2.48
N ILE A 158 18.31 -1.49 -2.05
CA ILE A 158 18.27 -0.04 -2.25
C ILE A 158 18.30 0.60 -0.87
N ARG A 159 19.30 1.46 -0.62
CA ARG A 159 19.40 2.26 0.61
C ARG A 159 19.28 3.72 0.23
N ILE A 160 18.32 4.42 0.84
CA ILE A 160 18.15 5.87 0.71
C ILE A 160 18.64 6.48 2.01
N HIS A 161 19.67 7.31 1.97
CA HIS A 161 20.33 7.87 3.15
C HIS A 161 20.55 9.38 2.97
N SER A 162 20.10 10.17 3.94
CA SER A 162 20.34 11.61 4.05
C SER A 162 20.90 11.93 5.43
N ARG A 163 21.78 12.92 5.53
CA ARG A 163 22.35 13.37 6.82
C ARG A 163 21.41 14.28 7.61
N GLN A 164 20.43 14.90 6.95
CA GLN A 164 19.53 15.88 7.57
C GLN A 164 18.08 15.38 7.51
N ASP A 165 17.47 15.37 6.33
CA ASP A 165 16.08 14.95 6.14
C ASP A 165 15.85 14.20 4.82
N ILE A 166 14.80 13.38 4.79
CA ILE A 166 14.24 12.77 3.58
C ILE A 166 12.77 13.13 3.56
N LYS A 167 12.31 13.79 2.50
CA LYS A 167 10.91 14.15 2.31
C LYS A 167 10.36 13.49 1.04
N ILE A 168 9.32 12.67 1.18
CA ILE A 168 8.61 12.06 0.06
C ILE A 168 7.26 12.77 -0.07
N VAL A 169 7.04 13.44 -1.20
CA VAL A 169 5.84 14.25 -1.45
C VAL A 169 5.21 13.82 -2.76
N THR A 170 3.88 13.69 -2.77
CA THR A 170 3.08 13.48 -3.96
C THR A 170 2.12 14.66 -4.17
N GLY A 171 1.75 14.91 -5.43
CA GLY A 171 0.87 16.02 -5.81
C GLY A 171 1.60 17.16 -6.51
N ARG A 172 0.88 18.26 -6.72
CA ARG A 172 1.38 19.43 -7.46
C ARG A 172 2.34 20.26 -6.62
N ALA A 173 3.43 20.72 -7.23
CA ALA A 173 4.26 21.76 -6.68
C ALA A 173 3.52 23.11 -6.66
N ARG A 174 3.84 23.93 -5.65
CA ARG A 174 3.25 25.25 -5.43
C ARG A 174 4.15 26.34 -6.01
N TYR A 175 4.28 26.38 -7.33
CA TYR A 175 5.00 27.46 -8.01
C TYR A 175 4.07 28.63 -8.35
N GLU A 176 4.58 29.85 -8.23
CA GLU A 176 3.90 31.05 -8.70
C GLU A 176 3.94 31.15 -10.23
N GLY A 177 2.96 31.82 -10.84
CA GLY A 177 2.95 32.09 -12.28
C GLY A 177 2.46 30.95 -13.20
N LEU A 178 2.06 29.78 -12.67
CA LEU A 178 1.58 28.64 -13.46
C LEU A 178 0.07 28.69 -13.82
N GLY A 179 -0.60 29.82 -13.60
CA GLY A 179 -2.04 29.96 -13.85
C GLY A 179 -2.92 29.10 -12.95
N LYS A 180 -4.24 29.03 -13.25
CA LYS A 180 -5.23 28.29 -12.43
C LYS A 180 -4.96 26.77 -12.39
N ASP A 181 -4.40 26.23 -13.46
CA ASP A 181 -4.14 24.79 -13.61
C ASP A 181 -2.84 24.31 -12.96
N GLY A 182 -1.99 25.25 -12.50
CA GLY A 182 -0.71 24.97 -11.83
C GLY A 182 0.22 24.04 -12.62
N GLU A 183 1.03 23.27 -11.89
CA GLU A 183 1.98 22.33 -12.49
C GLU A 183 1.28 21.23 -13.30
N ARG A 184 1.72 21.04 -14.55
CA ARG A 184 1.20 20.06 -15.49
C ARG A 184 2.08 18.80 -15.54
N LEU A 185 1.48 17.69 -15.96
CA LEU A 185 2.17 16.41 -16.11
C LEU A 185 3.10 16.42 -17.35
N SER A 186 4.00 15.45 -17.47
CA SER A 186 5.00 15.37 -18.56
C SER A 186 4.42 15.34 -19.98
N ASN A 187 3.14 14.99 -20.11
CA ASN A 187 2.39 14.98 -21.37
C ASN A 187 1.54 16.25 -21.59
N GLY A 188 1.71 17.28 -20.75
CA GLY A 188 0.95 18.54 -20.81
C GLY A 188 -0.46 18.48 -20.22
N GLY A 189 -0.88 17.33 -19.68
CA GLY A 189 -2.18 17.16 -19.03
C GLY A 189 -2.26 17.84 -17.66
N ILE A 190 -3.49 18.18 -17.24
CA ILE A 190 -3.75 18.79 -15.93
C ILE A 190 -3.47 17.76 -14.83
N ASN A 191 -2.74 18.17 -13.80
CA ASN A 191 -2.51 17.39 -12.60
C ASN A 191 -3.69 17.63 -11.63
N GLN A 192 -4.80 16.91 -11.79
CA GLN A 192 -6.02 17.12 -11.00
C GLN A 192 -6.09 16.28 -9.71
N THR A 193 -5.42 15.13 -9.69
CA THR A 193 -5.52 14.15 -8.60
C THR A 193 -4.22 14.12 -7.80
N VAL A 194 -4.32 14.24 -6.46
CA VAL A 194 -3.17 13.99 -5.57
C VAL A 194 -2.78 12.52 -5.69
N GLY A 195 -1.55 12.26 -6.13
CA GLY A 195 -1.02 10.90 -6.23
C GLY A 195 -0.93 10.22 -4.86
N THR A 196 -1.09 8.90 -4.83
CA THR A 196 -0.93 8.10 -3.62
C THR A 196 0.54 7.74 -3.39
N ILE A 197 0.90 7.51 -2.12
CA ILE A 197 2.15 6.89 -1.70
C ILE A 197 1.82 5.46 -1.30
N SER A 198 2.44 4.48 -1.95
CA SER A 198 2.22 3.07 -1.66
C SER A 198 3.49 2.45 -1.11
N LEU A 199 3.41 1.90 0.11
CA LEU A 199 4.51 1.26 0.83
C LEU A 199 4.22 -0.25 0.93
N ILE A 200 4.58 -1.00 -0.10
CA ILE A 200 4.17 -2.40 -0.26
C ILE A 200 5.32 -3.35 0.14
N ALA A 201 5.07 -4.25 1.10
CA ALA A 201 5.92 -5.41 1.34
C ALA A 201 5.31 -6.69 0.74
N GLY A 202 6.13 -7.52 0.09
CA GLY A 202 5.68 -8.83 -0.41
C GLY A 202 4.89 -8.83 -1.72
N ASN A 203 4.66 -7.67 -2.36
CA ASN A 203 4.13 -7.52 -3.73
C ASN A 203 2.92 -8.44 -4.07
N GLN A 204 1.92 -8.49 -3.19
CA GLN A 204 0.73 -9.34 -3.33
C GLN A 204 -0.56 -8.54 -3.10
N THR A 205 -1.56 -8.72 -3.97
CA THR A 205 -2.86 -8.01 -3.94
C THR A 205 -4.02 -8.86 -3.40
N GLY A 206 -3.73 -10.03 -2.83
CA GLY A 206 -4.75 -10.99 -2.38
C GLY A 206 -5.48 -10.60 -1.09
N GLN A 207 -6.44 -11.43 -0.70
CA GLN A 207 -7.07 -11.38 0.62
C GLN A 207 -6.43 -12.41 1.56
N GLU A 208 -6.45 -12.12 2.86
CA GLU A 208 -6.06 -13.04 3.92
C GLU A 208 -7.28 -13.44 4.76
N PRO A 209 -7.41 -14.73 5.10
CA PRO A 209 -8.43 -15.17 6.03
C PRO A 209 -8.13 -14.61 7.42
N ARG A 210 -9.17 -14.09 8.07
CA ARG A 210 -9.15 -13.61 9.45
C ARG A 210 -10.00 -14.54 10.30
N SER A 211 -9.45 -14.93 11.45
CA SER A 211 -10.27 -15.43 12.56
C SER A 211 -10.69 -14.23 13.40
N THR A 212 -11.96 -13.88 13.39
CA THR A 212 -12.51 -12.94 14.37
C THR A 212 -12.71 -13.67 15.70
N PHE A 213 -12.39 -12.99 16.81
CA PHE A 213 -12.72 -13.48 18.16
C PHE A 213 -14.13 -13.01 18.50
N ASP A 214 -15.09 -13.92 18.48
CA ASP A 214 -16.44 -13.66 18.98
C ASP A 214 -16.51 -14.10 20.45
N MET A 215 -16.68 -13.13 21.36
CA MET A 215 -16.77 -13.37 22.79
C MET A 215 -17.98 -14.24 23.17
N PHE A 216 -19.05 -14.21 22.38
CA PHE A 216 -20.26 -14.98 22.62
C PHE A 216 -20.29 -16.32 21.87
N ARG A 217 -19.32 -16.54 20.97
CA ARG A 217 -19.17 -17.79 20.21
C ARG A 217 -17.70 -18.20 20.11
N PRO A 218 -17.06 -18.58 21.24
CA PRO A 218 -15.63 -18.89 21.29
C PRO A 218 -15.20 -20.08 20.40
N PHE A 219 -16.15 -20.89 19.92
CA PHE A 219 -15.91 -22.06 19.07
C PHE A 219 -16.38 -21.89 17.62
N GLU A 220 -17.06 -20.78 17.27
CA GLU A 220 -17.40 -20.50 15.87
C GLU A 220 -16.38 -19.53 15.28
N ARG A 221 -15.59 -20.01 14.30
CA ARG A 221 -14.78 -19.13 13.47
C ARG A 221 -15.64 -18.59 12.35
N THR A 222 -16.00 -17.32 12.41
CA THR A 222 -16.50 -16.64 11.22
C THR A 222 -15.33 -16.45 10.26
N GLU A 223 -15.42 -17.01 9.05
CA GLU A 223 -14.43 -16.75 8.00
C GLU A 223 -14.70 -15.36 7.42
N ASP A 224 -13.93 -14.37 7.87
CA ASP A 224 -13.90 -13.04 7.27
C ASP A 224 -12.60 -12.88 6.48
N SER A 225 -12.62 -12.14 5.39
CA SER A 225 -11.46 -11.93 4.52
C SER A 225 -11.04 -10.46 4.56
N ARG A 226 -9.77 -10.19 4.86
CA ARG A 226 -9.22 -8.83 4.82
C ARG A 226 -8.30 -8.66 3.61
N ASN A 227 -8.23 -7.47 3.05
CA ASN A 227 -7.24 -7.16 2.02
C ASN A 227 -5.83 -7.22 2.63
N LYS A 228 -4.86 -7.78 1.89
CA LYS A 228 -3.44 -7.75 2.24
C LYS A 228 -2.88 -6.34 2.25
N LEU A 229 -3.30 -5.52 1.28
CA LEU A 229 -2.96 -4.11 1.23
C LEU A 229 -3.96 -3.32 2.06
N GLN A 230 -3.46 -2.64 3.09
CA GLN A 230 -4.26 -1.87 4.03
C GLN A 230 -3.83 -0.40 4.03
N PRO A 231 -4.79 0.53 4.08
CA PRO A 231 -4.44 1.94 4.28
C PRO A 231 -3.86 2.17 5.69
N ILE A 232 -2.91 3.09 5.81
CA ILE A 232 -2.35 3.47 7.12
C ILE A 232 -3.38 4.29 7.90
N PRO A 233 -3.64 4.01 9.19
CA PRO A 233 -4.50 4.85 10.01
C PRO A 233 -3.91 6.26 10.18
N LYS A 234 -4.76 7.28 10.09
CA LYS A 234 -4.44 8.66 10.42
C LYS A 234 -4.47 8.79 11.95
N GLY A 235 -3.34 9.21 12.53
CA GLY A 235 -3.16 9.26 13.98
C GLY A 235 -4.22 10.07 14.72
N GLU A 236 -4.45 11.33 14.29
CA GLU A 236 -5.44 12.21 14.95
C GLU A 236 -6.87 11.66 14.83
N ASN A 237 -7.29 11.29 13.63
CA ASN A 237 -8.62 10.69 13.40
C ASN A 237 -8.84 9.40 14.22
N LEU A 238 -7.78 8.59 14.39
CA LEU A 238 -7.85 7.40 15.24
C LEU A 238 -7.99 7.79 16.71
N SER A 239 -7.24 8.79 17.18
CA SER A 239 -7.32 9.30 18.55
C SER A 239 -8.71 9.83 18.86
N GLU A 240 -9.25 10.69 17.99
CA GLU A 240 -10.61 11.24 18.11
C GLU A 240 -11.66 10.13 18.11
N CYS A 241 -11.53 9.12 17.24
CA CYS A 241 -12.43 7.98 17.24
C CYS A 241 -12.40 7.23 18.57
N ILE A 242 -11.20 6.96 19.12
CA ILE A 242 -11.06 6.26 20.41
C ILE A 242 -11.62 7.11 21.56
N GLU A 243 -11.35 8.42 21.57
CA GLU A 243 -11.89 9.34 22.56
C GLU A 243 -13.41 9.36 22.54
N ASP A 244 -14.02 9.43 21.36
CA ASP A 244 -15.48 9.40 21.23
C ASP A 244 -16.05 8.04 21.65
N ILE A 245 -15.34 6.93 21.42
CA ILE A 245 -15.71 5.61 21.96
C ILE A 245 -15.67 5.62 23.49
N VAL A 246 -14.63 6.20 24.09
CA VAL A 246 -14.54 6.30 25.55
C VAL A 246 -15.66 7.17 26.12
N LYS A 247 -15.98 8.30 25.48
CA LYS A 247 -17.13 9.15 25.87
C LYS A 247 -18.45 8.38 25.78
N ALA A 248 -18.68 7.63 24.70
CA ALA A 248 -19.85 6.79 24.55
C ALA A 248 -19.93 5.74 25.68
N LEU A 249 -18.81 5.10 26.04
CA LEU A 249 -18.78 4.15 27.16
C LEU A 249 -19.09 4.80 28.52
N GLN A 250 -18.63 6.04 28.74
CA GLN A 250 -18.95 6.81 29.93
C GLN A 250 -20.44 7.19 29.99
N GLU A 251 -21.04 7.62 28.86
CA GLU A 251 -22.47 7.87 28.74
C GLU A 251 -23.29 6.60 29.04
N LEU A 252 -22.85 5.45 28.52
CA LEU A 252 -23.48 4.16 28.81
C LEU A 252 -23.39 3.80 30.29
N SER A 253 -22.23 4.00 30.93
CA SER A 253 -22.07 3.75 32.37
C SER A 253 -22.95 4.67 33.21
N ALA A 254 -23.06 5.94 32.84
CA ALA A 254 -23.95 6.89 33.50
C ALA A 254 -25.42 6.45 33.37
N PHE A 255 -25.82 5.99 32.19
CA PHE A 255 -27.16 5.46 31.93
C PHE A 255 -27.49 4.21 32.75
N VAL A 256 -26.54 3.28 32.91
CA VAL A 256 -26.73 2.11 33.77
C VAL A 256 -26.84 2.52 35.25
N GLY A 257 -26.08 3.54 35.66
CA GLY A 257 -26.17 4.14 37.00
C GLY A 257 -27.54 4.76 37.28
N THR A 258 -28.08 5.56 36.35
CA THR A 258 -29.42 6.16 36.50
C THR A 258 -30.51 5.10 36.52
N ASN A 259 -30.43 4.07 35.67
CA ASN A 259 -31.36 2.93 35.68
C ASN A 259 -31.34 2.18 37.02
N THR A 260 -30.15 1.94 37.57
CA THR A 260 -30.01 1.26 38.88
C THR A 260 -30.61 2.10 40.00
N SER A 261 -30.38 3.42 39.98
CA SER A 261 -31.00 4.34 40.94
C SER A 261 -32.53 4.36 40.81
N MET A 262 -33.05 4.36 39.57
CA MET A 262 -34.48 4.29 39.31
C MET A 262 -35.10 3.02 39.90
N ILE A 263 -34.50 1.85 39.67
CA ILE A 263 -34.97 0.58 40.23
C ILE A 263 -34.97 0.64 41.78
N ARG A 264 -33.94 1.24 42.39
CA ARG A 264 -33.90 1.42 43.86
C ARG A 264 -35.03 2.32 44.36
N MET A 265 -35.33 3.42 43.67
CA MET A 265 -36.42 4.32 44.04
C MET A 265 -37.79 3.65 43.91
N ILE A 266 -38.01 2.93 42.80
CA ILE A 266 -39.24 2.14 42.62
C ILE A 266 -39.39 1.12 43.75
N ASN A 267 -38.34 0.35 44.05
CA ASN A 267 -38.37 -0.61 45.14
C ASN A 267 -38.65 0.06 46.49
N ARG A 268 -38.07 1.24 46.75
CA ARG A 268 -38.34 2.00 47.99
C ARG A 268 -39.81 2.38 48.12
N GLU A 269 -40.42 2.92 47.08
CA GLU A 269 -41.84 3.34 47.11
C GLU A 269 -42.80 2.14 47.15
N LEU A 270 -42.44 1.01 46.52
CA LEU A 270 -43.21 -0.23 46.61
C LEU A 270 -43.12 -0.89 47.99
N ILE A 271 -41.99 -0.73 48.69
CA ILE A 271 -41.75 -1.31 50.03
C ILE A 271 -42.30 -0.41 51.15
N ASN A 272 -42.52 0.89 50.91
CA ASN A 272 -43.01 1.81 51.92
C ASN A 272 -44.55 1.90 51.88
N PRO A 273 -45.30 1.14 52.71
CA PRO A 273 -46.72 1.33 52.79
C PRO A 273 -46.98 2.73 53.36
N VAL A 274 -47.66 3.58 52.59
CA VAL A 274 -48.08 4.91 53.03
C VAL A 274 -48.97 4.76 54.27
N ASN A 275 -48.36 4.88 55.46
CA ASN A 275 -49.07 5.01 56.73
C ASN A 275 -49.68 6.42 56.78
N TRP A 276 -50.79 6.64 56.08
CA TRP A 276 -51.68 7.75 56.41
C TRP A 276 -52.42 7.42 57.70
N GLN A 277 -51.73 7.55 58.83
CA GLN A 277 -52.39 7.63 60.13
C GLN A 277 -52.98 9.02 60.28
N THR A 278 -54.28 9.15 59.98
CA THR A 278 -55.13 10.07 60.75
C THR A 278 -56.42 9.34 61.12
N ALA A 279 -56.52 9.05 62.41
CA ALA A 279 -57.71 8.71 63.20
C ALA A 279 -58.31 7.30 63.07
N ALA A 280 -58.72 6.79 64.23
CA ALA A 280 -59.07 5.40 64.54
C ALA A 280 -60.37 4.93 63.88
N GLY A 281 -60.29 3.79 63.19
CA GLY A 281 -61.41 3.03 62.62
C GLY A 281 -60.84 1.83 61.83
N PRO A 282 -61.62 0.75 61.59
CA PRO A 282 -61.12 -0.43 60.90
C PRO A 282 -60.78 -0.07 59.45
N VAL A 283 -59.49 0.07 59.14
CA VAL A 283 -59.03 0.40 57.79
C VAL A 283 -58.94 -0.87 56.95
N SER A 284 -59.77 -0.93 55.90
CA SER A 284 -59.59 -1.88 54.81
C SER A 284 -58.32 -1.50 54.04
N PHE A 285 -57.31 -2.35 54.07
CA PHE A 285 -56.12 -2.19 53.23
C PHE A 285 -56.49 -2.45 51.77
N THR A 286 -56.71 -1.38 50.99
CA THR A 286 -56.94 -1.49 49.55
C THR A 286 -55.59 -1.54 48.84
N ALA A 287 -55.26 -2.70 48.25
CA ALA A 287 -54.02 -2.96 47.50
C ALA A 287 -53.77 -2.05 46.27
N GLY A 288 -54.64 -1.06 46.01
CA GLY A 288 -54.58 -0.16 44.86
C GLY A 288 -53.87 1.18 45.11
N THR A 289 -53.68 1.63 46.35
CA THR A 289 -53.15 2.99 46.65
C THR A 289 -51.66 3.12 46.34
N TYR A 290 -50.90 2.03 46.47
CA TYR A 290 -49.45 2.01 46.22
C TYR A 290 -49.10 2.28 44.75
N MET A 291 -49.96 1.83 43.82
CA MET A 291 -49.77 2.04 42.39
C MET A 291 -49.97 3.50 41.98
N VAL A 292 -50.83 4.26 42.68
CA VAL A 292 -51.19 5.64 42.30
C VAL A 292 -50.05 6.62 42.62
N ALA A 293 -49.36 6.45 43.75
CA ALA A 293 -48.23 7.31 44.13
C ALA A 293 -46.96 7.02 43.31
N ALA A 294 -46.70 5.75 43.00
CA ALA A 294 -45.52 5.35 42.23
C ALA A 294 -45.66 5.62 40.71
N ALA A 295 -46.87 5.57 40.14
CA ALA A 295 -47.10 5.73 38.71
C ALA A 295 -46.52 7.02 38.05
N PRO A 296 -46.70 8.24 38.60
CA PRO A 296 -46.16 9.45 37.98
C PRO A 296 -44.63 9.53 38.05
N LEU A 297 -44.02 9.00 39.12
CA LEU A 297 -42.56 8.89 39.27
C LEU A 297 -42.00 7.90 38.23
N ILE A 298 -42.61 6.73 38.13
CA ILE A 298 -42.26 5.69 37.15
C ILE A 298 -42.34 6.27 35.74
N LYS A 299 -43.46 6.92 35.37
CA LYS A 299 -43.69 7.47 34.03
C LYS A 299 -42.65 8.53 33.65
N THR A 300 -42.33 9.45 34.55
CA THR A 300 -41.35 10.51 34.29
C THR A 300 -39.95 9.92 34.10
N MET A 301 -39.53 9.02 34.98
CA MET A 301 -38.20 8.39 34.91
C MET A 301 -38.05 7.44 33.72
N THR A 302 -39.09 6.67 33.36
CA THR A 302 -39.06 5.82 32.15
C THR A 302 -38.88 6.65 30.88
N THR A 303 -39.47 7.86 30.83
CA THR A 303 -39.42 8.72 29.65
C THR A 303 -38.01 9.31 29.45
N GLN A 304 -37.40 9.81 30.52
CA GLN A 304 -36.02 10.32 30.49
C GLN A 304 -35.01 9.24 30.10
N THR A 305 -35.20 8.03 30.62
CA THR A 305 -34.38 6.85 30.30
C THR A 305 -34.49 6.47 28.82
N PHE A 306 -35.71 6.46 28.26
CA PHE A 306 -35.91 6.16 26.84
C PHE A 306 -35.23 7.18 25.92
N GLN A 307 -35.35 8.47 26.24
CA GLN A 307 -34.74 9.56 25.47
C GLN A 307 -33.21 9.48 25.49
N ALA A 308 -32.60 9.25 26.66
CA ALA A 308 -31.15 9.09 26.77
C ALA A 308 -30.62 7.89 25.96
N ARG A 309 -31.35 6.76 26.00
CA ARG A 309 -30.99 5.56 25.22
C ARG A 309 -31.06 5.82 23.71
N GLU A 310 -32.08 6.53 23.25
CA GLU A 310 -32.21 6.86 21.83
C GLU A 310 -31.09 7.78 21.34
N LEU A 311 -30.70 8.77 22.15
CA LEU A 311 -29.59 9.67 21.84
C LEU A 311 -28.25 8.91 21.76
N PHE A 312 -27.97 8.04 22.73
CA PHE A 312 -26.78 7.19 22.73
C PHE A 312 -26.66 6.35 21.44
N ASN A 313 -27.75 5.69 21.05
CA ASN A 313 -27.78 4.88 19.82
C ASN A 313 -27.51 5.71 18.56
N LYS A 314 -28.04 6.94 18.49
CA LYS A 314 -27.76 7.87 17.39
C LYS A 314 -26.29 8.28 17.37
N ASN A 315 -25.71 8.61 18.52
CA ASN A 315 -24.29 8.98 18.65
C ASN A 315 -23.38 7.84 18.17
N CYS A 316 -23.61 6.60 18.61
CA CYS A 316 -22.83 5.44 18.13
C CYS A 316 -22.96 5.22 16.62
N GLY A 317 -24.17 5.39 16.06
CA GLY A 317 -24.40 5.30 14.61
C GLY A 317 -23.63 6.37 13.83
N LEU A 318 -23.64 7.61 14.32
CA LEU A 318 -22.89 8.71 13.71
C LEU A 318 -21.38 8.49 13.78
N MET A 319 -20.85 8.03 14.92
CA MET A 319 -19.42 7.71 15.05
C MET A 319 -19.00 6.63 14.04
N LYS A 320 -19.81 5.58 13.86
CA LYS A 320 -19.52 4.56 12.85
C LYS A 320 -19.44 5.15 11.44
N ILE A 321 -20.37 6.04 11.09
CA ILE A 321 -20.36 6.69 9.78
C ILE A 321 -19.14 7.61 9.63
N ASN A 322 -18.86 8.46 10.62
CA ASN A 322 -17.80 9.46 10.57
C ASN A 322 -16.41 8.85 10.50
N TYR A 323 -16.14 7.80 11.29
CA TYR A 323 -14.80 7.27 11.47
C TYR A 323 -14.55 5.97 10.67
N LEU A 324 -15.55 5.09 10.53
CA LEU A 324 -15.36 3.76 9.94
C LEU A 324 -15.79 3.66 8.48
N THR A 325 -16.51 4.64 7.93
CA THR A 325 -16.88 4.63 6.51
C THR A 325 -15.98 5.55 5.69
N PRO A 326 -15.59 5.16 4.46
CA PRO A 326 -14.75 6.00 3.60
C PRO A 326 -15.33 7.39 3.29
N TYR A 327 -16.66 7.54 3.41
CA TYR A 327 -17.39 8.78 3.17
C TYR A 327 -17.45 9.69 4.41
N GLY A 328 -17.09 9.18 5.58
CA GLY A 328 -17.02 9.97 6.80
C GLY A 328 -15.98 11.08 6.70
N ALA A 329 -16.28 12.21 7.33
CA ALA A 329 -15.37 13.36 7.37
C ALA A 329 -14.03 12.98 8.02
N ASP A 330 -14.12 12.25 9.13
CA ASP A 330 -12.98 11.88 9.96
C ASP A 330 -12.57 10.43 9.77
N TYR A 331 -12.74 9.89 8.57
CA TYR A 331 -12.38 8.51 8.25
C TYR A 331 -10.97 8.16 8.75
N ILE A 332 -10.90 7.13 9.61
CA ILE A 332 -9.69 6.77 10.36
C ILE A 332 -8.54 6.43 9.43
N ASN A 333 -8.81 5.86 8.26
CA ASN A 333 -7.74 5.39 7.37
C ASN A 333 -7.33 6.46 6.34
N SER A 334 -6.04 6.49 6.03
CA SER A 334 -5.49 7.31 4.97
C SER A 334 -6.05 6.86 3.62
N ARG A 335 -6.49 7.83 2.80
CA ARG A 335 -6.90 7.55 1.42
C ARG A 335 -5.71 7.48 0.46
N TYR A 336 -4.56 8.00 0.88
CA TYR A 336 -3.41 8.23 0.01
C TYR A 336 -2.17 7.44 0.41
N VAL A 337 -2.13 6.84 1.60
CA VAL A 337 -0.98 6.07 2.07
C VAL A 337 -1.40 4.65 2.39
N PHE A 338 -0.81 3.71 1.67
CA PHE A 338 -1.09 2.27 1.81
C PHE A 338 0.15 1.53 2.32
N THR A 339 -0.09 0.56 3.19
CA THR A 339 0.90 -0.37 3.73
C THR A 339 0.40 -1.81 3.63
N THR A 340 1.25 -2.78 3.95
CA THR A 340 0.95 -4.23 3.96
C THR A 340 1.00 -4.77 5.37
#